data_AF-A0A087UCH7-F1
#
_entry.id   AF-A0A087UCH7-F1
#
_cell.length_a   1.000
_cell.length_b   1.000
_cell.length_c   1.000
_cell.angle_alpha   90.00
_cell.angle_beta   90.00
_cell.angle_gamma   90.00
#
_symmetry.space_group_name_H-M   'P 1'
#
loop_
_entity.id
_entity.type
_entity.pdbx_description
1 polymer ?
#
loop_
_entity_poly.entity_id
_entity_poly.type
_entity_poly.pdbx_seq_one_letter_code
_entity_poly.pdbx_strand_id
1 'polypeptide(L)'
;MASSDSNTDDSLYPIAVLIDELRNEDVQLRLNSIKKLSTIALALGVERTRSELIPFLTDTIYDEDEVLLALAEQLGTFTPLVGGPEYVHCLLVSIAVTVISDHFFKILEKLC
;
A
#
# COMPACT_ATOMS: atom_id res chain seq x y z
N MET A 1 31.81 13.72 -17.01
CA MET A 1 30.88 14.28 -15.99
C MET A 1 29.67 13.37 -16.01
N ALA A 2 29.57 12.46 -15.04
CA ALA A 2 28.60 12.50 -13.93
C ALA A 2 27.16 12.33 -14.45
N SER A 3 26.36 11.32 -14.11
CA SER A 3 26.23 10.62 -12.82
C SER A 3 25.68 9.19 -13.01
N SER A 4 26.00 8.34 -12.04
CA SER A 4 25.53 6.97 -11.92
C SER A 4 24.10 6.94 -11.38
N ASP A 5 23.09 6.80 -12.23
CA ASP A 5 21.69 6.57 -11.82
C ASP A 5 21.30 5.09 -11.97
N SER A 6 22.22 4.17 -11.63
CA SER A 6 21.98 2.73 -11.68
C SER A 6 21.53 2.13 -10.34
N ASN A 7 21.07 2.96 -9.39
CA ASN A 7 20.67 2.50 -8.04
C ASN A 7 19.16 2.58 -7.78
N THR A 8 18.38 3.17 -8.69
CA THR A 8 16.93 3.32 -8.55
C THR A 8 16.16 2.10 -9.08
N ASP A 9 16.71 1.43 -10.11
CA ASP A 9 16.07 0.33 -10.84
C ASP A 9 16.08 -1.01 -10.07
N ASP A 10 17.19 -1.34 -9.40
CA ASP A 10 17.31 -2.53 -8.55
C ASP A 10 16.34 -2.50 -7.35
N SER A 11 16.01 -1.29 -6.87
CA SER A 11 15.06 -1.08 -5.76
C SER A 11 13.60 -1.16 -6.20
N LEU A 12 13.32 -1.06 -7.51
CA LEU A 12 11.97 -1.09 -8.10
C LEU A 12 11.50 -2.52 -8.41
N TYR A 13 12.42 -3.43 -8.70
CA TYR A 13 12.13 -4.82 -9.02
C TYR A 13 11.23 -5.53 -7.97
N PRO A 14 11.50 -5.45 -6.65
CA PRO A 14 10.64 -6.09 -5.65
C PRO A 14 9.23 -5.49 -5.60
N ILE A 15 9.05 -4.21 -5.93
CA ILE A 15 7.73 -3.56 -5.98
C ILE A 15 6.94 -4.08 -7.17
N ALA A 16 7.58 -4.14 -8.35
CA ALA A 16 6.94 -4.61 -9.58
C ALA A 16 6.43 -6.04 -9.40
N VAL A 17 7.24 -6.93 -8.82
CA VAL A 17 6.84 -8.29 -8.49
C VAL A 17 5.67 -8.31 -7.52
N LEU A 18 5.69 -7.48 -6.48
CA LEU A 18 4.60 -7.44 -5.51
C LEU A 18 3.29 -6.92 -6.11
N ILE A 19 3.38 -5.93 -7.00
CA ILE A 19 2.24 -5.37 -7.72
C ILE A 19 1.65 -6.43 -8.66
N ASP A 20 2.50 -7.19 -9.38
CA ASP A 20 2.02 -8.30 -10.21
C ASP A 20 1.37 -9.40 -9.37
N GLU A 21 1.90 -9.71 -8.18
CA GLU A 21 1.24 -10.65 -7.25
C GLU A 21 -0.09 -10.09 -6.71
N LEU A 22 -0.23 -8.77 -6.50
CA LEU A 22 -1.48 -8.13 -6.07
C LEU A 22 -2.54 -8.10 -7.17
N ARG A 23 -2.13 -8.14 -8.45
CA ARG A 23 -3.03 -8.24 -9.62
C ARG A 23 -3.37 -9.69 -9.98
N ASN A 24 -2.96 -10.64 -9.16
CA ASN A 24 -3.23 -12.05 -9.40
C ASN A 24 -4.72 -12.37 -9.21
N GLU A 25 -5.20 -13.36 -9.95
CA GLU A 25 -6.59 -13.85 -9.85
C GLU A 25 -6.86 -14.64 -8.55
N ASP A 26 -5.81 -15.15 -7.91
CA ASP A 26 -5.93 -15.89 -6.66
C ASP A 26 -5.98 -14.94 -5.44
N VAL A 27 -7.12 -14.96 -4.74
CA VAL A 27 -7.38 -14.22 -3.49
C VAL A 27 -6.28 -14.45 -2.45
N GLN A 28 -5.82 -15.69 -2.29
CA GLN A 28 -4.81 -16.06 -1.29
C GLN A 28 -3.43 -15.47 -1.63
N LEU A 29 -3.08 -15.38 -2.92
CA LEU A 29 -1.85 -14.73 -3.35
C LEU A 29 -1.92 -13.24 -3.05
N ARG A 30 -3.03 -12.57 -3.39
CA ARG A 30 -3.24 -11.15 -3.09
C ARG A 30 -3.11 -10.87 -1.58
N LEU A 31 -3.77 -11.66 -0.73
CA LEU A 31 -3.67 -11.52 0.73
C LEU A 31 -2.23 -11.71 1.25
N ASN A 32 -1.47 -12.65 0.67
CA ASN A 32 -0.06 -12.83 1.03
C ASN A 32 0.80 -11.65 0.60
N SER A 33 0.56 -11.09 -0.58
CA SER A 33 1.27 -9.91 -1.08
C SER A 33 0.94 -8.66 -0.27
N ILE A 34 -0.31 -8.51 0.19
CA ILE A 34 -0.71 -7.45 1.12
C ILE A 34 0.15 -7.47 2.40
N LYS A 35 0.49 -8.64 2.94
CA LYS A 35 1.38 -8.74 4.11
C LYS A 35 2.83 -8.37 3.79
N LYS A 36 3.28 -8.65 2.56
CA LYS A 36 4.64 -8.29 2.10
C LYS A 36 4.78 -6.79 1.78
N LEU A 37 3.68 -6.07 1.50
CA LEU A 37 3.69 -4.62 1.25
C LEU A 37 4.39 -3.85 2.37
N SER A 38 4.12 -4.21 3.63
CA SER A 38 4.72 -3.58 4.81
C SER A 38 6.25 -3.65 4.82
N THR A 39 6.79 -4.80 4.40
CA THR A 39 8.24 -5.01 4.29
C THR A 39 8.84 -4.18 3.17
N ILE A 40 8.14 -4.08 2.03
CA ILE A 40 8.58 -3.26 0.89
C ILE A 40 8.54 -1.78 1.23
N ALA A 41 7.46 -1.30 1.85
CA ALA A 41 7.35 0.09 2.28
C ALA A 41 8.46 0.49 3.26
N LEU A 42 8.87 -0.43 4.13
CA LEU A 42 10.04 -0.27 5.01
C LEU A 42 11.34 -0.15 4.22
N ALA A 43 11.53 -0.99 3.18
CA ALA A 43 12.73 -0.99 2.36
C ALA A 43 12.83 0.24 1.44
N LEU A 44 11.70 0.72 0.93
CA LEU A 44 11.63 1.92 0.10
C LEU A 44 11.68 3.22 0.87
N GLY A 45 11.17 3.20 2.10
CA GLY A 45 11.00 4.39 2.92
C GLY A 45 9.73 5.17 2.60
N VAL A 46 9.54 6.21 3.41
CA VAL A 46 8.27 6.92 3.52
C VAL A 46 7.94 7.77 2.30
N GLU A 47 8.95 8.28 1.61
CA GLU A 47 8.76 9.18 0.48
C GLU A 47 8.16 8.49 -0.75
N ARG A 48 8.66 7.29 -1.07
CA ARG A 48 8.18 6.53 -2.23
C ARG A 48 6.89 5.79 -1.93
N THR A 49 6.71 5.35 -0.67
CA THR A 49 5.46 4.73 -0.23
C THR A 49 4.26 5.66 -0.45
N ARG A 50 4.36 6.95 -0.08
CA ARG A 50 3.26 7.92 -0.29
C ARG A 50 3.05 8.32 -1.75
N SER A 51 4.14 8.46 -2.51
CA SER A 51 4.10 9.05 -3.86
C SER A 51 3.90 8.01 -4.96
N GLU A 52 4.24 6.76 -4.71
CA GLU A 52 4.13 5.67 -5.69
C GLU A 52 3.22 4.55 -5.17
N LEU A 53 3.55 3.95 -4.03
CA LEU A 53 2.89 2.73 -3.56
C LEU A 53 1.41 2.96 -3.22
N ILE A 54 1.09 4.00 -2.45
CA ILE A 54 -0.27 4.36 -2.06
C ILE A 54 -1.18 4.63 -3.28
N PRO A 55 -0.82 5.56 -4.20
CA PRO A 55 -1.65 5.80 -5.38
C PRO A 55 -1.77 4.55 -6.26
N PHE A 56 -0.72 3.72 -6.36
CA PHE A 56 -0.84 2.42 -7.02
C PHE A 56 -1.88 1.52 -6.36
N LEU A 57 -1.81 1.30 -5.05
CA LEU A 57 -2.78 0.44 -4.35
C LEU A 57 -4.21 0.95 -4.50
N THR A 58 -4.39 2.27 -4.54
CA THR A 58 -5.70 2.89 -4.70
C THR A 58 -6.27 2.71 -6.12
N ASP A 59 -5.41 2.75 -7.15
CA ASP A 59 -5.79 2.57 -8.55
C ASP A 59 -5.97 1.08 -8.93
N THR A 60 -5.14 0.22 -8.34
CA THR A 60 -5.03 -1.18 -8.75
C THR A 60 -6.03 -2.09 -8.03
N ILE A 61 -6.59 -1.67 -6.89
CA ILE A 61 -7.38 -2.55 -6.02
C ILE A 61 -8.85 -2.12 -6.04
N TYR A 62 -9.60 -2.70 -6.96
CA TYR A 62 -11.06 -2.77 -6.93
C TYR A 62 -11.44 -4.24 -6.81
N ASP A 63 -11.48 -4.74 -5.57
CA ASP A 63 -11.45 -6.18 -5.27
C ASP A 63 -12.53 -6.59 -4.27
N GLU A 64 -12.58 -7.86 -3.90
CA GLU A 64 -13.54 -8.40 -2.94
C GLU A 64 -13.37 -7.78 -1.54
N ASP A 65 -14.47 -7.72 -0.78
CA ASP A 65 -14.53 -7.09 0.55
C ASP A 65 -13.47 -7.62 1.52
N GLU A 66 -13.12 -8.91 1.44
CA GLU A 66 -12.11 -9.55 2.30
C GLU A 66 -10.68 -9.05 2.00
N VAL A 67 -10.36 -8.84 0.72
CA VAL A 67 -9.06 -8.30 0.28
C VAL A 67 -8.97 -6.82 0.64
N LEU A 68 -10.04 -6.07 0.42
CA LEU A 68 -10.13 -4.66 0.81
C LEU A 68 -9.95 -4.47 2.32
N LEU A 69 -10.55 -5.36 3.13
CA LEU A 69 -10.40 -5.32 4.58
C LEU A 69 -8.95 -5.59 5.01
N ALA A 70 -8.32 -6.63 4.45
CA ALA A 70 -6.93 -6.95 4.77
C ALA A 70 -5.97 -5.83 4.35
N LEU A 71 -6.22 -5.20 3.20
CA LEU A 71 -5.46 -4.05 2.73
C LEU A 71 -5.59 -2.87 3.70
N ALA A 72 -6.82 -2.55 4.11
CA ALA A 72 -7.09 -1.47 5.04
C ALA A 72 -6.42 -1.69 6.40
N GLU A 73 -6.45 -2.92 6.92
CA GLU A 73 -5.72 -3.28 8.14
C GLU A 73 -4.21 -3.08 7.97
N GLN A 74 -3.64 -3.49 6.83
CA GLN A 74 -2.24 -3.22 6.54
C GLN A 74 -1.95 -1.73 6.43
N LEU A 75 -2.77 -0.96 5.71
CA LEU A 75 -2.60 0.50 5.59
C LEU A 75 -2.70 1.22 6.94
N GLY A 76 -3.46 0.70 7.92
CA GLY A 76 -3.43 1.20 9.29
C GLY A 76 -2.04 1.08 9.95
N THR A 77 -1.32 0.00 9.65
CA THR A 77 0.07 -0.22 10.10
C THR A 77 1.11 0.61 9.32
N PHE A 78 0.70 1.27 8.23
CA PHE A 78 1.59 2.11 7.41
C PHE A 78 1.82 3.50 7.99
N THR A 79 1.12 3.89 9.05
CA THR A 79 1.33 5.18 9.75
C THR A 79 2.82 5.53 9.97
N PRO A 80 3.66 4.67 10.59
CA PRO A 80 5.11 4.92 10.69
C PRO A 80 5.84 4.83 9.34
N LEU A 81 5.32 4.06 8.39
CA LEU A 81 5.87 3.84 7.05
C LEU A 81 5.58 4.97 6.07
N VAL A 82 4.69 5.92 6.41
CA VAL A 82 4.40 7.13 5.60
C VAL A 82 5.02 8.40 6.17
N GLY A 83 5.74 8.30 7.28
CA GLY A 83 6.37 9.44 7.95
C GLY A 83 5.67 9.89 9.22
N GLY A 84 4.79 9.04 9.77
CA GLY A 84 4.13 9.29 11.05
C GLY A 84 2.72 9.87 10.91
N PRO A 85 2.10 10.27 12.04
CA PRO A 85 0.70 10.72 12.11
C PRO A 85 0.40 11.93 11.22
N GLU A 86 1.42 12.73 10.91
CA GLU A 86 1.32 13.88 10.02
C GLU A 86 0.86 13.50 8.60
N TYR A 87 1.17 12.27 8.15
CA TYR A 87 0.87 11.77 6.80
C TYR A 87 -0.26 10.73 6.75
N VAL A 88 -0.92 10.46 7.89
CA VAL A 88 -2.05 9.52 7.97
C VAL A 88 -3.24 9.98 7.14
N HIS A 89 -3.40 11.30 6.95
CA HIS A 89 -4.42 11.85 6.07
C HIS A 89 -4.29 11.36 4.61
N CYS A 90 -3.08 11.06 4.13
CA CYS A 90 -2.88 10.48 2.80
C CYS A 90 -3.45 9.04 2.73
N LEU A 91 -3.26 8.25 3.78
CA LEU A 91 -3.81 6.90 3.89
C LEU A 91 -5.34 6.94 3.99
N LEU A 92 -5.89 7.88 4.79
CA LEU A 92 -7.33 8.08 4.92
C LEU A 92 -8.01 8.40 3.59
N VAL A 93 -7.43 9.32 2.81
CA VAL A 93 -7.96 9.67 1.48
C VAL A 93 -7.95 8.46 0.55
N SER A 94 -6.87 7.67 0.59
CA SER A 94 -6.71 6.49 -0.24
C SER A 94 -7.74 5.41 0.11
N ILE A 95 -7.86 5.07 1.40
CA ILE A 95 -8.84 4.10 1.91
C ILE A 95 -10.28 4.56 1.68
N ALA A 96 -10.56 5.86 1.81
CA ALA A 96 -11.91 6.41 1.61
C ALA A 96 -12.40 6.25 0.17
N VAL A 97 -11.49 6.31 -0.80
CA VAL A 97 -11.84 6.09 -2.22
C VAL A 97 -12.05 4.61 -2.52
N THR A 98 -11.29 3.72 -1.88
CA THR A 98 -11.38 2.27 -2.13
C THR A 98 -12.55 1.60 -1.39
N VAL A 99 -12.88 2.05 -0.18
CA VAL A 99 -13.91 1.44 0.68
C VAL A 99 -15.17 2.29 0.68
N ILE A 100 -15.95 2.21 -0.41
CA ILE A 100 -17.21 2.95 -0.57
C ILE A 100 -18.36 2.30 0.24
N SER A 101 -18.18 1.06 0.71
CA SER A 101 -19.20 0.29 1.43
C SER A 101 -18.86 0.17 2.92
N ASP A 102 -19.90 0.25 3.78
CA ASP A 102 -20.09 -0.04 5.23
C ASP A 102 -18.87 -0.28 6.15
N HIS A 103 -17.82 -0.96 5.68
CA HIS A 103 -16.56 -1.22 6.37
C HIS A 103 -15.67 0.01 6.59
N PHE A 104 -15.90 1.12 5.87
CA PHE A 104 -15.17 2.38 6.07
C PHE A 104 -15.18 2.84 7.54
N PHE A 105 -16.34 2.73 8.21
CA PHE A 105 -16.51 3.14 9.60
C PHE A 105 -15.67 2.31 10.57
N LYS A 106 -15.56 0.99 10.33
CA LYS A 106 -14.74 0.07 11.15
C LYS A 106 -13.24 0.34 11.00
N ILE A 107 -12.82 0.71 9.79
CA ILE A 107 -11.42 1.02 9.52
C ILE A 107 -11.04 2.37 10.15
N LEU A 108 -11.93 3.35 10.08
CA LEU A 108 -11.72 4.66 10.72
C LEU A 108 -11.59 4.54 12.24
N GLU A 109 -12.39 3.67 12.87
CA GLU A 109 -12.30 3.37 14.32
C GLU A 109 -10.97 2.69 14.70
N LYS A 110 -10.37 1.91 13.79
CA LYS A 110 -9.04 1.30 14.03
C LYS A 110 -7.88 2.28 13.82
N LEU A 111 -8.11 3.39 13.12
CA LEU A 111 -7.07 4.37 12.78
C LEU A 111 -6.97 5.52 13.80
N CYS A 112 -8.05 5.84 14.50
CA CYS A 112 -8.14 6.83 15.58
C CYS A 112 -7.85 6.21 16.95
#